data_AF-A0A9D2IG52-F1
#
_entry.id   AF-A0A9D2IG52-F1
#
_cell.length_a   1.000
_cell.length_b   1.000
_cell.length_c   1.000
_cell.angle_alpha   90.00
_cell.angle_beta   90.00
_cell.angle_gamma   90.00
#
_symmetry.space_group_name_H-M   'P 1'
#
loop_
_entity.id
_entity.type
_entity.pdbx_description
1 polymer ?
#
loop_
_entity_poly.entity_id
_entity_poly.type
_entity_poly.pdbx_seq_one_letter_code
_entity_poly.pdbx_strand_id
1 'polypeptide(L)' 'MKARLADYCIRCGICEDLYPDLFKRNYENHCIDILYDEIPESLQERMRQAQADCAVAAILIEDK' A
#
# COMPACT_ATOMS: atom_id res chain seq x y z
N MET A 1 -9.75 9.16 1.19
CA MET A 1 -9.60 7.78 0.68
C MET A 1 -8.80 6.96 1.67
N LYS A 2 -9.20 5.72 1.95
CA LYS A 2 -8.42 4.81 2.83
C LYS A 2 -7.89 3.63 2.03
N ALA A 3 -6.76 3.09 2.48
CA ALA A 3 -6.21 1.87 1.92
C ALA A 3 -5.87 0.90 3.05
N ARG A 4 -5.95 -0.39 2.75
CA ARG A 4 -5.55 -1.47 3.65
C ARG A 4 -4.87 -2.58 2.86
N LEU A 5 -4.04 -3.36 3.54
CA LEU A 5 -3.45 -4.56 2.97
C LEU A 5 -4.26 -5.78 3.39
N ALA A 6 -4.48 -6.68 2.44
CA ALA A 6 -5.11 -7.96 2.68
C ALA A 6 -4.13 -8.97 3.31
N ASP A 7 -4.66 -9.95 4.04
CA ASP A 7 -3.87 -10.95 4.77
C ASP A 7 -3.01 -11.84 3.86
N TYR A 8 -3.39 -11.99 2.59
CA TYR A 8 -2.63 -12.76 1.59
C TYR A 8 -1.45 -11.97 0.98
N CYS A 9 -1.12 -10.78 1.51
CA CYS A 9 0.07 -10.05 1.10
C CYS A 9 1.33 -10.91 1.28
N ILE A 10 2.03 -11.16 0.18
CA ILE A 10 3.26 -11.97 0.17
C ILE A 10 4.52 -11.18 0.56
N ARG A 11 4.38 -9.87 0.85
CA ARG A 11 5.48 -8.98 1.28
C ARG A 11 6.65 -8.95 0.27
N CYS A 12 6.32 -8.97 -1.02
CA CYS A 12 7.32 -8.95 -2.08
C CYS A 12 8.20 -7.69 -2.04
N GLY A 13 7.65 -6.54 -1.67
CA GLY A 13 8.37 -5.27 -1.54
C GLY A 13 8.13 -4.26 -2.62
N ILE A 14 7.49 -4.65 -3.72
CA ILE A 14 7.32 -3.78 -4.89
C ILE A 14 6.62 -2.46 -4.55
N CYS A 15 5.72 -2.48 -3.57
CA CYS A 15 5.03 -1.29 -3.09
C CYS A 15 5.96 -0.29 -2.40
N GLU A 16 6.96 -0.75 -1.63
CA GLU A 16 7.96 0.10 -1.00
C GLU A 16 8.97 0.61 -2.04
N ASP A 17 9.37 -0.24 -2.99
CA ASP A 17 10.36 0.13 -4.01
C ASP A 17 9.82 1.18 -5.00
N LEU A 18 8.56 1.04 -5.42
CA LEU A 18 7.93 1.96 -6.39
C LEU A 18 7.25 3.16 -5.72
N TYR A 19 6.71 2.96 -4.52
CA TYR A 19 5.93 3.97 -3.79
C TYR A 19 6.42 4.11 -2.33
N PRO A 20 7.71 4.48 -2.13
CA PRO A 20 8.31 4.61 -0.79
C PRO A 20 7.66 5.72 0.05
N ASP A 21 6.95 6.64 -0.60
CA ASP A 21 6.14 7.67 0.03
C ASP A 21 4.85 7.13 0.64
N LEU A 22 4.36 5.97 0.20
CA LEU A 22 3.09 5.39 0.65
C LEU A 22 3.26 4.14 1.52
N PHE A 23 4.32 3.37 1.30
CA PHE A 23 4.53 2.07 1.94
C PHE A 23 5.92 1.94 2.52
N LYS A 24 6.01 1.16 3.60
CA LYS A 24 7.29 0.77 4.19
C LYS A 24 7.24 -0.66 4.68
N ARG A 25 8.32 -1.43 4.47
CA ARG A 25 8.41 -2.78 5.01
C ARG A 25 8.72 -2.73 6.49
N ASN A 26 7.87 -3.38 7.27
CA ASN A 26 8.05 -3.56 8.70
C ASN A 26 8.71 -4.91 8.96
N TYR A 27 10.00 -4.86 9.27
CA TYR A 27 10.79 -6.05 9.56
C TYR A 27 10.50 -6.65 10.94
N GLU A 28 9.97 -5.85 11.88
CA GLU A 28 9.65 -6.30 13.24
C GLU A 28 8.33 -7.10 13.26
N ASN A 29 7.30 -6.57 12.61
CA ASN A 29 5.97 -7.20 12.53
C ASN A 29 5.81 -8.14 11.32
N HIS A 30 6.85 -8.26 10.49
CA HIS A 30 6.82 -9.02 9.23
C HIS A 30 5.61 -8.66 8.37
N CYS A 31 5.37 -7.37 8.15
CA CYS A 31 4.28 -6.82 7.32
C CYS A 31 4.76 -5.65 6.45
N ILE A 32 3.85 -5.14 5.61
CA ILE A 32 4.04 -3.84 4.95
C ILE A 32 3.11 -2.87 5.67
N ASP A 33 3.65 -1.72 6.07
CA ASP A 33 2.90 -0.62 6.66
C ASP A 33 2.52 0.38 5.57
N ILE A 34 1.29 0.93 5.70
CA ILE A 34 0.85 2.08 4.92
C ILE A 34 1.15 3.32 5.76
N LEU A 35 1.88 4.27 5.19
CA LEU A 35 2.41 5.42 5.93
C LEU A 35 1.34 6.48 6.31
N TYR A 36 0.12 6.32 5.79
CA TYR A 36 -0.98 7.24 5.99
C TYR A 36 -2.28 6.50 6.34
N ASP A 37 -2.91 6.88 7.44
CA ASP A 37 -4.25 6.39 7.81
C ASP A 37 -5.34 6.89 6.85
N GLU A 38 -5.17 8.12 6.35
CA GLU A 38 -6.01 8.74 5.33
C GLU A 38 -5.12 9.30 4.23
N ILE A 39 -5.35 8.84 3.00
CA ILE A 39 -4.47 9.16 1.87
C ILE A 39 -4.74 10.60 1.39
N PRO A 40 -3.72 11.48 1.42
CA PRO A 40 -3.84 12.85 0.91
C PRO A 40 -4.30 12.87 -0.56
N GLU A 41 -5.12 13.84 -0.96
CA GLU A 41 -5.62 13.95 -2.35
C GLU A 41 -4.51 13.93 -3.40
N SER A 42 -3.37 14.57 -3.11
CA SER A 42 -2.20 14.58 -4.01
C SER A 42 -1.58 13.20 -4.25
N LEU A 43 -1.81 12.24 -3.35
CA LEU A 43 -1.27 10.88 -3.41
C LEU A 43 -2.34 9.83 -3.75
N GLN A 44 -3.62 10.22 -3.89
CA GLN A 44 -4.69 9.26 -4.17
C GLN A 44 -4.48 8.53 -5.49
N GLU A 45 -4.07 9.26 -6.54
CA GLU A 45 -3.77 8.64 -7.85
C GLU A 45 -2.59 7.67 -7.75
N ARG A 46 -1.52 8.05 -7.04
CA ARG A 46 -0.37 7.16 -6.79
C ARG A 46 -0.79 5.90 -6.03
N MET A 47 -1.68 6.02 -5.05
CA MET A 47 -2.19 4.87 -4.32
C MET A 47 -3.05 3.95 -5.20
N ARG A 48 -3.83 4.48 -6.15
CA ARG A 48 -4.55 3.66 -7.16
C ARG A 48 -3.57 2.93 -8.09
N GLN A 49 -2.47 3.58 -8.48
CA GLN A 49 -1.40 2.93 -9.24
C GLN A 49 -0.72 1.81 -8.45
N ALA A 50 -0.40 2.06 -7.17
CA ALA A 50 0.17 1.04 -6.29
C ALA A 50 -0.75 -0.17 -6.12
N GLN A 51 -2.07 0.04 -6.07
CA GLN A 51 -3.04 -1.05 -6.09
C GLN A 51 -2.94 -1.90 -7.36
N ALA A 52 -2.84 -1.26 -8.53
CA ALA A 52 -2.75 -1.95 -9.82
C ALA A 52 -1.41 -2.71 -9.99
N ASP A 53 -0.31 -2.16 -9.47
CA ASP A 53 1.03 -2.76 -9.57
C ASP A 53 1.27 -3.90 -8.57
N CYS A 54 0.37 -4.09 -7.62
CA CYS A 54 0.50 -5.17 -6.65
C CYS A 54 0.39 -6.53 -7.35
N ALA A 55 1.48 -7.30 -7.34
CA ALA A 55 1.57 -8.61 -8.00
C ALA A 55 0.46 -9.61 -7.60
N VAL A 56 -0.12 -9.45 -6.40
CA VAL A 56 -1.20 -10.30 -5.88
C VAL A 56 -2.49 -9.54 -5.58
N ALA A 57 -2.60 -8.27 -6.01
CA ALA A 57 -3.75 -7.40 -5.74
C ALA A 57 -4.12 -7.26 -4.25
N ALA A 58 -3.14 -7.29 -3.34
CA ALA A 58 -3.36 -7.23 -1.89
C ALA A 58 -3.65 -5.82 -1.35
N ILE A 59 -3.47 -4.76 -2.14
CA ILE A 59 -3.77 -3.39 -1.73
C ILE A 59 -5.24 -3.10 -2.05
N LEU A 60 -6.03 -2.84 -1.02
CA LEU A 60 -7.47 -2.61 -1.11
C LEU A 60 -7.77 -1.15 -0.77
N ILE A 61 -8.41 -0.45 -1.69
CA ILE A 61 -8.82 0.94 -1.53
C ILE A 61 -10.30 1.00 -1.15
N GLU A 62 -10.61 1.79 -0.14
CA GLU A 62 -11.96 2.08 0.31
C GLU A 62 -12.22 3.57 0.08
N ASP A 63 -13.00 3.86 -0.96
CA ASP A 63 -13.57 5.17 -1.23
C ASP A 63 -14.77 5.33 -0.30
N LYS A 64 -14.60 6.18 0.73
CA LYS A 64 -15.65 6.49 1.70
C LYS A 64 -16.76 7.32 1.06
#